data_AF-A0A7X1TM49-F1
#
_entry.id   AF-A0A7X1TM49-F1
#
_cell.length_a   1.000
_cell.length_b   1.000
_cell.length_c   1.000
_cell.angle_alpha   90.00
_cell.angle_beta   90.00
_cell.angle_gamma   90.00
#
_symmetry.space_group_name_H-M   'P 1'
#
loop_
_entity.id
_entity.type
_entity.pdbx_description
1 polymer ?
#
loop_
_entity_poly.entity_id
_entity_poly.type
_entity_poly.pdbx_seq_one_letter_code
_entity_poly.pdbx_strand_id
1 'polypeptide(L)' 'MHLAGITAGELWVHYFSIGGSVGEFEVNAYLHGLMRLPALDRDLLSQSLDEMYDDLCRSPRAPFSENLRDRKHNP' A
#
# COMPACT_ATOMS: atom_id res chain seq x y z
N MET A 1 10.68 -5.89 -1.30
CA MET A 1 10.78 -4.71 -0.42
C MET A 1 9.40 -4.44 0.14
N HIS A 2 9.24 -4.29 1.46
CA HIS A 2 7.96 -3.94 2.09
C HIS A 2 7.92 -2.43 2.28
N LEU A 3 7.38 -1.70 1.30
CA LEU A 3 7.05 -0.28 1.50
C LEU A 3 5.75 -0.26 2.33
N ALA A 4 5.91 -0.19 3.65
CA ALA A 4 4.86 0.10 4.63
C ALA A 4 3.54 -0.68 4.41
N GLY A 5 3.57 -2.00 4.54
CA GLY A 5 2.34 -2.82 4.64
C GLY A 5 1.56 -3.02 3.35
N ILE A 6 1.95 -2.43 2.23
CA ILE A 6 1.34 -2.67 0.92
C ILE A 6 1.94 -3.94 0.31
N THR A 7 1.09 -4.90 0.01
CA THR A 7 1.47 -6.12 -0.70
C THR A 7 1.48 -5.89 -2.22
N ALA A 8 2.29 -6.66 -2.95
CA ALA A 8 2.31 -6.60 -4.41
C ALA A 8 0.96 -6.94 -5.04
N GLY A 9 0.17 -7.81 -4.38
CA GLY A 9 -1.18 -8.15 -4.80
C GLY A 9 -2.16 -6.99 -4.65
N GLU A 10 -2.13 -6.27 -3.52
CA GLU A 10 -2.98 -5.08 -3.33
C GLU A 10 -2.62 -3.98 -4.32
N LEU A 11 -1.33 -3.76 -4.57
CA LEU A 11 -0.87 -2.83 -5.59
C LEU A 11 -1.40 -3.22 -6.98
N TRP A 12 -1.31 -4.50 -7.34
CA TRP A 12 -1.82 -4.98 -8.62
C TRP A 12 -3.33 -4.77 -8.77
N VAL A 13 -4.12 -5.05 -7.73
CA VAL A 13 -5.58 -4.84 -7.77
C VAL A 13 -5.93 -3.37 -8.02
N HIS A 14 -5.24 -2.44 -7.35
CA HIS A 14 -5.49 -1.01 -7.53
C HIS A 14 -5.07 -0.54 -8.92
N TYR A 15 -3.87 -0.93 -9.36
CA TYR A 15 -3.36 -0.69 -10.71
C TYR A 15 -4.32 -1.20 -11.81
N PHE A 16 -4.82 -2.43 -11.65
CA PHE A 16 -5.77 -3.01 -12.60
C PHE A 16 -7.08 -2.22 -12.65
N SER A 17 -7.54 -1.73 -11.49
CA SER A 17 -8.78 -0.95 -11.37
C SER A 17 -8.71 0.42 -12.07
N ILE A 18 -7.51 1.02 -12.18
CA ILE A 18 -7.30 2.31 -12.85
C ILE A 18 -6.91 2.20 -14.35
N GLY A 19 -7.01 0.99 -14.93
CA GLY A 19 -6.75 0.77 -16.36
C GLY A 19 -5.43 0.05 -16.67
N GLY A 20 -4.82 -0.59 -15.67
CA GLY A 20 -3.68 -1.46 -15.86
C GLY A 20 -3.97 -2.65 -16.79
N SER A 21 -3.02 -2.94 -17.68
CA SER A 21 -3.14 -4.00 -18.69
C SER A 21 -2.29 -5.25 -18.40
N VAL A 22 -1.39 -5.15 -17.43
CA VAL A 22 -0.36 -6.13 -17.10
C VAL A 22 -0.84 -7.09 -15.99
N GLY A 23 -0.44 -8.35 -16.06
CA GLY A 23 -0.80 -9.36 -15.06
C GLY A 23 -0.06 -9.22 -13.73
N GLU A 24 -0.62 -9.81 -12.66
CA GLU A 24 -0.01 -9.80 -11.32
C GLU A 24 1.42 -10.38 -11.31
N PHE A 25 1.67 -11.42 -12.11
CA PHE A 25 3.00 -12.03 -12.23
C PHE A 25 4.02 -11.10 -12.87
N GLU A 26 3.62 -10.32 -13.87
CA GLU A 26 4.49 -9.36 -14.55
C GLU A 26 4.78 -8.14 -13.67
N VAL A 27 3.78 -7.68 -12.91
CA VAL A 27 3.96 -6.66 -11.87
C VAL A 27 4.96 -7.15 -10.81
N ASN A 28 4.80 -8.39 -10.32
CA ASN A 28 5.78 -8.99 -9.40
C ASN A 28 7.18 -9.08 -10.02
N ALA A 29 7.30 -9.57 -11.26
CA ALA A 29 8.58 -9.65 -11.95
C ALA A 29 9.24 -8.26 -12.08
N TYR A 30 8.47 -7.22 -12.39
CA TYR A 30 8.93 -5.84 -12.44
C TYR A 30 9.42 -5.33 -11.08
N LEU A 31 8.64 -5.54 -10.01
CA LEU A 31 9.02 -5.14 -8.64
C LEU A 31 10.28 -5.87 -8.14
N HIS A 32 10.51 -7.09 -8.62
CA HIS A 32 11.73 -7.87 -8.36
C HIS A 32 12.89 -7.55 -9.31
N GLY A 33 12.71 -6.62 -10.26
CA GLY A 33 13.75 -6.24 -11.24
C GLY A 33 14.03 -7.31 -12.30
N LEU A 34 13.16 -8.31 -12.44
CA LEU A 34 13.29 -9.41 -13.39
C LEU A 34 12.76 -9.04 -14.79
N MET A 35 11.98 -7.96 -14.91
CA MET A 35 11.37 -7.48 -16.15
C MET A 35 11.29 -5.95 -16.16
N ARG A 36 11.21 -5.36 -17.36
CA ARG A 36 10.83 -3.95 -17.54
C ARG A 36 9.43 -3.85 -18.13
N LEU A 37 8.59 -3.03 -17.50
CA LEU A 37 7.26 -2.71 -18.01
C LEU A 37 7.28 -1.51 -18.97
N PRO A 38 6.24 -1.37 -19.81
CA PRO A 38 6.02 -0.16 -20.60
C PRO A 38 5.98 1.10 -19.71
N ALA A 39 6.34 2.25 -20.28
CA ALA A 39 6.39 3.51 -19.52
C ALA A 39 5.05 3.82 -18.84
N LEU A 40 3.95 3.67 -19.57
CA LEU A 40 2.60 3.92 -19.06
C LEU A 40 2.27 3.06 -17.83
N ASP A 41 2.55 1.76 -17.88
CA ASP A 41 2.25 0.86 -16.75
C ASP A 41 3.10 1.16 -15.52
N ARG A 42 4.34 1.64 -15.70
CA ARG A 42 5.19 2.08 -14.58
C ARG A 42 4.63 3.34 -13.92
N ASP A 43 4.11 4.27 -14.72
CA ASP A 43 3.50 5.50 -14.21
C ASP A 43 2.19 5.18 -13.46
N LEU A 44 1.36 4.27 -13.99
CA LEU A 44 0.14 3.80 -13.33
C LEU A 44 0.43 3.05 -12.02
N LEU A 45 1.47 2.20 -11.98
CA LEU A 45 1.92 1.54 -10.74
C LEU A 45 2.42 2.55 -9.71
N SER A 46 3.13 3.59 -10.15
CA SER A 46 3.60 4.66 -9.26
C SER A 46 2.43 5.46 -8.70
N GLN A 47 1.45 5.82 -9.54
CA GLN A 47 0.23 6.49 -9.10
C GLN A 47 -0.56 5.63 -8.11
N SER A 48 -0.69 4.33 -8.37
CA SER A 48 -1.40 3.41 -7.48
C SER A 48 -0.70 3.31 -6.12
N LEU A 49 0.63 3.23 -6.10
CA LEU A 49 1.41 3.27 -4.87
C LEU A 49 1.20 4.57 -4.09
N ASP A 50 1.24 5.71 -4.78
CA ASP A 50 1.07 7.02 -4.16
C ASP A 50 -0.32 7.19 -3.53
N GLU A 51 -1.38 6.74 -4.23
CA GLU A 51 -2.75 6.77 -3.71
C GLU A 51 -2.91 5.88 -2.47
N MET A 52 -2.39 4.66 -2.50
CA MET A 52 -2.43 3.74 -1.35
C MET A 52 -1.65 4.29 -0.16
N TYR A 53 -0.52 4.98 -0.43
CA TYR A 53 0.27 5.61 0.62
C TYR A 53 -0.44 6.83 1.23
N ASP A 54 -1.10 7.65 0.41
CA ASP A 54 -1.91 8.78 0.88
C ASP A 54 -3.06 8.29 1.77
N ASP A 55 -3.74 7.19 1.40
CA ASP A 55 -4.79 6.57 2.21
C ASP A 55 -4.26 6.05 3.56
N LEU A 56 -3.09 5.40 3.57
CA LEU A 56 -2.43 4.97 4.82
C LEU A 56 -2.08 6.15 5.71
N CYS A 57 -1.66 7.28 5.13
CA CYS A 57 -1.33 8.49 5.87
C CYS A 57 -2.58 9.23 6.40
N ARG A 58 -3.69 9.20 5.66
CA ARG A 58 -4.98 9.78 6.08
C ARG A 58 -5.70 8.95 7.13
N SER A 59 -5.41 7.64 7.20
CA SER A 59 -5.97 6.76 8.22
C SER A 59 -5.63 7.28 9.63
N PRO A 60 -6.62 7.68 10.44
CA PRO A 60 -6.37 8.11 11.81
C PRO A 60 -5.71 6.95 12.55
N ARG A 61 -4.47 7.13 13.02
CA ARG A 61 -3.87 6.17 13.95
C ARG A 61 -4.84 6.02 15.11
N ALA A 62 -5.43 4.83 15.24
CA ALA A 62 -6.35 4.52 16.32
C ALA A 62 -5.72 4.99 17.64
N PRO A 63 -6.48 5.63 18.54
CA PRO A 63 -5.92 6.13 19.79
C PRO A 63 -5.24 4.98 20.51
N PHE A 64 -3.94 5.14 20.77
CA PHE A 64 -3.18 4.21 21.61
C PHE A 64 -3.92 4.04 22.93
N SER A 65 -4.03 2.81 23.41
CA SER A 65 -4.69 2.43 24.66
C SER A 65 -3.89 2.88 25.89
N GLU A 66 -3.54 4.16 25.97
CA GLU A 66 -2.82 4.75 27.11
C GLU A 66 -3.76 5.34 28.17
N ASN A 67 -5.08 5.29 27.97
CA ASN A 67 -6.07 5.87 28.90
C ASN A 67 -6.99 4.86 29.59
N LEU A 68 -6.64 3.57 29.63
CA LEU A 68 -7.43 2.53 30.33
C LEU A 68 -6.80 2.06 31.66
N ARG A 69 -5.75 2.73 32.14
CA ARG A 69 -5.10 2.46 33.43
C ARG A 69 -4.85 3.74 34.23
N ASP A 70 -5.87 4.57 34.45
CA ASP A 70 -5.78 5.53 35.57
C ASP A 70 -7.13 5.88 36.22
N ARG A 71 -8.03 4.91 36.35
CA ARG A 71 -9.19 5.00 37.25
C ARG A 71 -9.31 3.79 38.18
N LYS A 72 -8.18 3.24 38.62
CA LYS A 72 -8.12 2.18 39.63
C LYS A 72 -7.07 2.47 40.71
N HIS A 73 -7.17 3.61 41.38
CA HIS A 73 -6.59 3.88 42.70
C HIS A 73 -7.03 5.31 43.07
N ASN A 74 -7.60 5.69 44.22
CA ASN A 74 -7.78 5.14 45.56
C ASN A 74 -8.60 6.23 46.34
N PRO A 75 -8.72 6.14 47.66
CA PRO A 75 -9.59 5.32 48.50
C PRO A 75 -10.95 5.97 48.84
#